data_AF-A0A2D2MB74-F1
#
_entry.id   AF-A0A2D2MB74-F1
#
_cell.length_a   1.000
_cell.length_b   1.000
_cell.length_c   1.000
_cell.angle_alpha   90.00
_cell.angle_beta   90.00
_cell.angle_gamma   90.00
#
_symmetry.space_group_name_H-M   'P 1'
#
loop_
_entity.id
_entity.type
_entity.pdbx_description
1 polymer ?
#
loop_
_entity_poly.entity_id
_entity_poly.type
_entity_poly.pdbx_seq_one_letter_code
_entity_poly.pdbx_strand_id
1 'polypeptide(L)'
;MTQNSHVLELAIFTVKEGFEQQMPELRVVLREALKHFDGLIEYTGYCPAPQGRVFVDLAKWDSLESAHAVAQAFERGDARFAPYAHAIEAITFMGHFYPE
;
A
#
# COMPACT_ATOMS: atom_id res chain seq x y z
N MET A 1 26.79 -12.35 2.58
CA MET A 1 25.33 -12.24 2.80
C MET A 1 25.06 -10.76 2.84
N THR A 2 24.51 -10.20 1.76
CA THR A 2 24.02 -8.82 1.79
C THR A 2 23.00 -8.72 2.91
N GLN A 3 23.29 -7.85 3.88
CA GLN A 3 22.36 -7.58 4.97
C GLN A 3 21.22 -6.79 4.32
N ASN A 4 20.11 -7.48 4.01
CA ASN A 4 18.96 -6.85 3.38
C ASN A 4 18.46 -5.73 4.29
N SER A 5 18.76 -4.49 3.93
CA SER A 5 18.52 -3.32 4.78
C SER A 5 17.04 -2.97 4.90
N HIS A 6 16.23 -3.40 3.93
CA HIS A 6 14.80 -3.18 3.87
C HIS A 6 14.13 -4.17 2.91
N VAL A 7 12.79 -4.22 2.99
CA VAL A 7 11.88 -4.89 2.05
C VAL A 7 11.07 -3.82 1.33
N LEU A 8 10.99 -3.94 0.01
CA LEU A 8 10.09 -3.14 -0.81
C LEU A 8 8.79 -3.91 -1.01
N GLU A 9 7.65 -3.30 -0.68
CA GLU A 9 6.32 -3.78 -1.03
C GLU A 9 5.76 -2.93 -2.18
N LEU A 10 5.29 -3.59 -3.23
CA LEU A 10 4.65 -2.97 -4.38
C LEU A 10 3.22 -3.49 -4.52
N ALA A 11 2.24 -2.58 -4.43
CA ALA A 11 0.85 -2.87 -4.72
C ALA A 11 0.40 -2.09 -5.96
N ILE A 12 -0.17 -2.81 -6.94
CA ILE A 12 -0.79 -2.23 -8.14
C ILE A 12 -2.26 -2.61 -8.12
N PHE A 13 -3.14 -1.62 -8.18
CA PHE A 13 -4.57 -1.85 -8.01
C PHE A 13 -5.40 -0.92 -8.88
N THR A 14 -6.60 -1.38 -9.21
CA THR A 14 -7.61 -0.60 -9.91
C THR A 14 -8.56 0.02 -8.88
N VAL A 15 -8.79 1.31 -8.99
CA VAL A 15 -9.71 2.10 -8.16
C VAL A 15 -11.09 2.13 -8.81
N LYS A 16 -12.15 2.03 -8.01
CA LYS A 16 -13.54 2.13 -8.48
C LYS A 16 -13.79 3.45 -9.21
N GLU A 17 -14.61 3.40 -10.24
CA GLU A 17 -15.04 4.60 -10.96
C GLU A 17 -15.69 5.62 -9.99
N GLY A 18 -15.25 6.88 -10.07
CA GLY A 18 -15.71 7.97 -9.20
C GLY A 18 -14.88 8.19 -7.93
N PHE A 19 -13.92 7.32 -7.62
CA PHE A 19 -13.02 7.46 -6.46
C PHE A 19 -11.62 7.98 -6.82
N GLU A 20 -11.30 8.16 -8.09
CA GLU A 20 -9.95 8.47 -8.57
C GLU A 20 -9.39 9.75 -7.96
N GLN A 21 -10.22 10.79 -7.87
CA GLN A 21 -9.84 12.08 -7.30
C GLN A 21 -9.71 12.05 -5.77
N GLN A 22 -10.30 11.05 -5.11
CA GLN A 22 -10.28 10.90 -3.65
C GLN A 22 -9.02 10.16 -3.17
N MET A 23 -8.31 9.47 -4.06
CA MET A 23 -7.16 8.64 -3.72
C MET A 23 -6.06 9.38 -2.93
N PRO A 24 -5.68 10.63 -3.25
CA PRO A 24 -4.71 11.37 -2.43
C PRO A 24 -5.15 11.50 -0.97
N GLU A 25 -6.42 11.79 -0.71
CA GLU A 25 -6.98 11.94 0.65
C GLU A 25 -7.11 10.59 1.35
N LEU A 26 -7.59 9.56 0.65
CA LEU A 26 -7.67 8.19 1.18
C LEU A 26 -6.28 7.66 1.56
N ARG A 27 -5.23 8.04 0.83
CA ARG A 27 -3.85 7.70 1.18
C ARG A 27 -3.34 8.44 2.41
N VAL A 28 -3.89 9.61 2.77
CA VAL A 28 -3.59 10.23 4.07
C VAL A 28 -4.11 9.36 5.20
N VAL A 29 -5.35 8.86 5.08
CA VAL A 29 -5.94 7.92 6.06
C VAL A 29 -5.13 6.62 6.15
N LEU A 30 -4.74 6.06 5.00
CA LEU A 30 -3.85 4.90 4.95
C LEU A 30 -2.53 5.16 5.69
N ARG A 31 -1.86 6.30 5.44
CA ARG A 31 -0.61 6.66 6.13
C ARG A 31 -0.79 6.72 7.64
N GLU A 32 -1.89 7.30 8.13
CA GLU A 32 -2.19 7.31 9.57
C GLU A 32 -2.43 5.91 10.13
N ALA A 33 -3.12 5.04 9.38
CA ALA A 33 -3.29 3.64 9.78
C ALA A 33 -1.94 2.91 9.87
N LEU A 34 -1.04 3.12 8.90
CA LEU A 34 0.27 2.48 8.86
C LEU A 34 1.18 2.87 10.03
N LYS A 35 1.02 4.05 10.63
CA LYS A 35 1.79 4.46 11.84
C LYS A 35 1.57 3.57 13.06
N HIS A 36 0.52 2.75 13.04
CA HIS A 36 0.22 1.81 14.12
C HIS A 36 0.84 0.42 13.88
N PHE A 37 1.65 0.27 12.83
CA PHE A 37 2.43 -0.91 12.54
C PHE A 37 3.90 -0.56 12.63
N ASP A 38 4.68 -1.48 13.17
CA ASP A 38 6.12 -1.31 13.27
C ASP A 38 6.79 -1.46 11.90
N GLY A 39 7.98 -0.88 11.77
CA GLY A 39 8.88 -1.16 10.67
C GLY A 39 8.64 -0.42 9.36
N LEU A 40 7.63 0.46 9.25
CA LEU A 40 7.48 1.32 8.06
C LEU A 40 8.63 2.33 8.00
N ILE A 41 9.41 2.29 6.91
CA ILE A 41 10.50 3.23 6.62
C ILE A 41 9.98 4.37 5.73
N GLU A 42 9.28 4.04 4.65
CA GLU A 42 8.82 5.00 3.66
C GLU A 42 7.52 4.50 3.01
N TYR A 43 6.63 5.43 2.65
CA TYR A 43 5.47 5.12 1.82
C TYR A 43 5.25 6.22 0.77
N THR A 44 5.08 5.80 -0.48
CA THR A 44 4.84 6.67 -1.63
C THR A 44 3.74 6.07 -2.51
N GLY A 45 2.68 6.85 -2.72
CA GLY A 45 1.61 6.49 -3.64
C GLY A 45 1.77 7.24 -4.96
N TYR A 46 1.57 6.53 -6.07
CA TYR A 46 1.60 7.06 -7.42
C TYR A 46 0.20 7.05 -8.02
N CYS A 47 -0.14 8.13 -8.73
CA CYS A 47 -1.37 8.24 -9.50
C CYS A 47 -1.11 7.78 -10.94
N PRO A 48 -2.13 7.30 -11.66
CA PRO A 48 -2.02 7.06 -13.08
C PRO A 48 -1.63 8.36 -13.81
N ALA A 49 -0.89 8.22 -14.91
CA ALA A 49 -0.83 9.27 -15.93
C ALA A 49 -2.26 9.61 -16.40
N PRO A 50 -2.51 10.79 -17.03
CA PRO A 50 -3.86 11.29 -17.26
C PRO A 50 -4.80 10.24 -17.86
N GLN A 51 -6.01 10.11 -17.27
CA GLN A 51 -7.09 9.18 -17.68
C GLN A 51 -6.84 7.70 -17.38
N GLY A 52 -6.69 7.35 -16.09
CA GLY A 52 -6.60 5.96 -15.66
C GLY A 52 -7.19 5.72 -14.28
N ARG A 53 -7.43 4.45 -13.98
CA ARG A 53 -7.87 3.96 -12.67
C ARG A 53 -6.85 3.03 -12.00
N VAL A 54 -5.68 2.85 -12.61
CA VAL A 54 -4.60 2.01 -12.07
C VAL A 54 -3.66 2.86 -11.24
N PHE A 55 -3.61 2.55 -9.95
CA PHE A 55 -2.78 3.24 -8.97
C PHE A 55 -1.69 2.28 -8.46
N VAL A 56 -0.60 2.87 -7.99
CA VAL A 56 0.52 2.12 -7.42
C VAL A 56 0.83 2.65 -6.03
N ASP A 57 0.97 1.77 -5.07
CA ASP A 57 1.46 2.06 -3.74
C ASP A 57 2.80 1.35 -3.54
N LEU A 58 3.78 2.09 -3.05
CA LEU A 58 5.12 1.61 -2.76
C LEU A 58 5.42 1.85 -1.28
N ALA A 59 5.72 0.79 -0.54
CA ALA A 59 6.12 0.87 0.85
C ALA A 59 7.50 0.24 1.04
N LYS A 60 8.33 0.85 1.89
CA LYS A 60 9.57 0.27 2.37
C LYS A 60 9.42 -0.09 3.83
N TRP A 61 9.81 -1.32 4.15
CA TRP A 61 9.72 -1.91 5.47
C TRP A 61 11.10 -2.33 5.94
N ASP A 62 11.34 -2.34 7.25
CA ASP A 62 12.59 -2.86 7.82
C ASP A 62 12.73 -4.38 7.67
N SER A 63 11.61 -5.10 7.57
CA SER A 63 11.55 -6.55 7.49
C SER A 63 10.34 -7.03 6.70
N LEU A 64 10.41 -8.29 6.24
CA LEU A 64 9.29 -8.94 5.56
C LEU A 64 8.13 -9.23 6.53
N GLU A 65 8.44 -9.44 7.81
CA GLU A 65 7.45 -9.66 8.85
C GLU A 65 6.57 -8.43 9.06
N SER A 66 7.19 -7.25 9.15
CA SER A 66 6.50 -5.96 9.25
C SER A 66 5.55 -5.73 8.07
N ALA A 67 6.02 -5.99 6.84
CA ALA A 67 5.18 -5.89 5.63
C ALA A 67 4.00 -6.87 5.67
N HIS A 68 4.25 -8.14 6.00
CA HIS A 68 3.18 -9.15 6.09
C HIS A 68 2.16 -8.84 7.18
N ALA A 69 2.55 -8.26 8.31
CA ALA A 69 1.62 -7.90 9.38
C ALA A 69 0.56 -6.90 8.88
N VAL A 70 0.97 -5.93 8.07
CA VAL A 70 0.07 -4.93 7.47
C VAL A 70 -0.80 -5.55 6.39
N ALA A 71 -0.21 -6.33 5.47
CA ALA A 71 -0.96 -7.02 4.42
C ALA A 71 -2.05 -7.93 5.00
N GLN A 72 -1.73 -8.70 6.06
CA GLN A 72 -2.69 -9.55 6.73
C GLN A 72 -3.80 -8.76 7.44
N ALA A 73 -3.46 -7.61 8.06
CA ALA A 73 -4.47 -6.76 8.69
C ALA A 73 -5.43 -6.18 7.64
N PHE A 74 -4.90 -5.76 6.49
CA PHE A 74 -5.70 -5.30 5.35
C PHE A 74 -6.62 -6.41 4.82
N GLU A 75 -6.08 -7.60 4.56
CA GLU A 75 -6.85 -8.76 4.06
C GLU A 75 -7.93 -9.24 5.02
N ARG A 76 -7.68 -9.15 6.33
CA ARG A 76 -8.65 -9.51 7.38
C ARG A 76 -9.72 -8.45 7.62
N GLY A 77 -9.68 -7.34 6.87
CA GLY A 77 -10.70 -6.30 6.96
C GLY A 77 -10.56 -5.41 8.20
N ASP A 78 -9.34 -5.13 8.63
CA ASP A 78 -9.11 -4.15 9.70
C ASP A 78 -9.78 -2.81 9.35
N ALA A 79 -10.62 -2.32 10.26
CA ALA A 79 -11.47 -1.15 10.06
C ALA A 79 -10.68 0.13 9.73
N ARG A 80 -9.41 0.21 10.13
CA ARG A 80 -8.53 1.35 9.83
C ARG A 80 -8.30 1.52 8.33
N PHE A 81 -8.36 0.42 7.57
CA PHE A 81 -8.19 0.46 6.12
C PHE A 81 -9.51 0.56 5.35
N ALA A 82 -10.67 0.48 6.03
CA ALA A 82 -11.96 0.37 5.37
C ALA A 82 -12.26 1.47 4.33
N PRO A 83 -11.99 2.77 4.58
CA PRO A 83 -12.23 3.81 3.58
C PRO A 83 -11.39 3.62 2.30
N TYR A 84 -10.12 3.25 2.47
CA TYR A 84 -9.19 3.01 1.37
C TYR A 84 -9.52 1.72 0.63
N ALA A 85 -9.76 0.61 1.34
CA ALA A 85 -10.18 -0.67 0.78
C ALA A 85 -11.51 -0.55 0.02
N HIS A 86 -12.43 0.28 0.50
CA HIS A 86 -13.71 0.52 -0.18
C HIS A 86 -13.53 1.15 -1.57
N ALA A 87 -12.52 2.00 -1.77
CA ALA A 87 -12.25 2.63 -3.05
C ALA A 87 -11.57 1.70 -4.07
N ILE A 88 -11.02 0.57 -3.62
CA ILE A 88 -10.34 -0.39 -4.49
C ILE A 88 -11.37 -1.32 -5.15
N GLU A 89 -11.29 -1.44 -6.47
CA GLU A 89 -12.06 -2.40 -7.26
C GLU A 89 -11.37 -3.78 -7.28
N ALA A 90 -10.09 -3.80 -7.61
CA ALA A 90 -9.31 -5.03 -7.71
C ALA A 90 -7.82 -4.75 -7.47
N ILE A 91 -7.14 -5.66 -6.77
CA ILE A 91 -5.68 -5.66 -6.67
C ILE A 91 -5.14 -6.51 -7.81
N THR A 92 -4.33 -5.90 -8.68
CA THR A 92 -3.74 -6.55 -9.85
C THR A 92 -2.41 -7.23 -9.49
N PHE A 93 -1.65 -6.62 -8.58
CA PHE A 93 -0.37 -7.14 -8.13
C PHE A 93 -0.09 -6.72 -6.68
N MET A 94 0.46 -7.63 -5.90
CA MET A 94 1.05 -7.36 -4.58
C MET A 94 2.27 -8.25 -4.42
N GLY A 95 3.43 -7.68 -4.09
CA GLY A 95 4.66 -8.45 -3.92
C GLY A 95 5.72 -7.73 -3.11
N HIS A 96 6.67 -8.52 -2.61
CA HIS A 96 7.76 -8.11 -1.74
C HIS A 96 9.12 -8.39 -2.37
N PHE A 97 10.04 -7.43 -2.29
CA PHE A 97 11.34 -7.47 -2.95
C PHE A 97 12.44 -7.02 -2.01
N TYR A 98 13.65 -7.57 -2.21
CA TYR A 98 14.86 -7.12 -1.53
C TYR A 98 15.74 -6.30 -2.49
N PRO A 99 16.53 -5.34 -2.00
CA PRO A 99 17.54 -4.67 -2.82
C PRO A 99 18.61 -5.66 -3.29
N GLU A 100 19.17 -5.42 -4.49
CA GLU A 100 20.29 -6.19 -5.05
C GLU A 100 21.61 -5.96 -4.30
#